data_AF-A0A350C6E8-F1
#
_entry.id   AF-A0A350C6E8-F1
#
_cell.length_a   1.000
_cell.length_b   1.000
_cell.length_c   1.000
_cell.angle_alpha   90.00
_cell.angle_beta   90.00
_cell.angle_gamma   90.00
#
_symmetry.space_group_name_H-M   'P 1'
#
loop_
_entity.id
_entity.type
_entity.pdbx_description
1 polymer ?
#
loop_
_entity_poly.entity_id
_entity_poly.type
_entity_poly.pdbx_seq_one_letter_code
_entity_poly.pdbx_strand_id
1 'polypeptide(L)'
;MSLISPIFGIIELDFLYEFYKKPWYKPMQTDNYNLLIQKLDSFIRKFYINGLIRGGLYSLGLLLGLFLLFNILEYNFYFDMRVRKAIFWGFLSISIAALGYWILLPLTKYFRLGGVISHHKAASIIGDHFTGVQDKLLNVLQLKEQESTSAQKGLLYASIEQKTLEIKPVAFKSAIDLSKNRQYLKYALPPFLLFLGFIFMAPNILKDSTYRIMNSDTKFEREAPFSFEMQNNDFTVVQYQDYTLEVTVDGAVLPNETFIEVDGFQYKMNKVAKDRFGYDFRNVQKDTEFRVFSGSVTDVINTLKILRKPNLSDFSIKLAYPGYIGRKDETLRNIGDMLVPEGT
;
A
#
# COMPACT_ATOMS: atom_id res chain seq x y z
N MET A 1 -82.90 -12.98 17.89
CA MET A 1 -82.84 -11.56 17.48
C MET A 1 -82.40 -11.53 16.02
N SER A 2 -83.32 -11.09 15.16
CA SER A 2 -83.21 -10.77 13.71
C SER A 2 -82.52 -11.81 12.80
N LEU A 3 -83.24 -12.63 12.02
CA LEU A 3 -83.91 -12.31 10.74
C LEU A 3 -83.01 -11.55 9.75
N ILE A 4 -82.62 -12.20 8.64
CA ILE A 4 -83.18 -12.02 7.29
C ILE A 4 -82.34 -12.85 6.28
N SER A 5 -83.06 -13.62 5.46
CA SER A 5 -82.71 -14.16 4.13
C SER A 5 -83.86 -13.73 3.21
N PRO A 6 -83.82 -13.79 1.86
CA PRO A 6 -82.72 -13.84 0.87
C PRO A 6 -82.88 -12.69 -0.15
N ILE A 7 -82.15 -12.74 -1.28
CA ILE A 7 -82.49 -12.26 -2.66
C ILE A 7 -81.20 -11.69 -3.27
N PHE A 8 -80.50 -12.51 -4.04
CA PHE A 8 -80.00 -12.21 -5.40
C PHE A 8 -79.23 -13.44 -5.88
N GLY A 9 -80.00 -14.40 -6.40
CA GLY A 9 -79.46 -15.44 -7.24
C GLY A 9 -79.24 -14.92 -8.66
N ILE A 10 -78.25 -15.52 -9.32
CA ILE A 10 -78.24 -15.86 -10.76
C ILE A 10 -77.56 -14.86 -11.72
N ILE A 11 -77.32 -13.59 -11.39
CA ILE A 11 -76.72 -12.66 -12.39
C ILE A 11 -75.17 -12.65 -12.42
N GLU A 12 -74.47 -13.01 -11.36
CA GLU A 12 -73.00 -12.93 -11.33
C GLU A 12 -72.25 -14.15 -11.86
N LEU A 13 -72.89 -15.33 -11.92
CA LEU A 13 -72.21 -16.56 -12.34
C LEU A 13 -72.11 -16.72 -13.86
N ASP A 14 -73.08 -16.23 -14.63
CA ASP A 14 -72.96 -16.21 -16.11
C ASP A 14 -71.91 -15.19 -16.57
N PHE A 15 -71.81 -14.03 -15.92
CA PHE A 15 -70.78 -13.04 -16.23
C PHE A 15 -69.37 -13.55 -15.92
N LEU A 16 -69.20 -14.29 -14.81
CA LEU A 16 -67.92 -14.93 -14.46
C LEU A 16 -67.60 -16.11 -15.40
N TYR A 17 -68.60 -16.90 -15.82
CA TYR A 17 -68.41 -18.02 -16.74
C TYR A 17 -68.08 -17.56 -18.17
N GLU A 18 -68.70 -16.47 -18.63
CA GLU A 18 -68.47 -15.89 -19.95
C GLU A 18 -67.18 -15.05 -20.02
N PHE A 19 -66.76 -14.46 -18.89
CA PHE A 19 -65.44 -13.84 -18.75
C PHE A 19 -64.31 -14.90 -18.77
N TYR A 20 -64.51 -16.08 -18.18
CA TYR A 20 -63.53 -17.18 -18.20
C TYR A 20 -63.46 -17.92 -19.55
N LYS A 21 -64.49 -17.82 -20.40
CA LYS A 21 -64.56 -18.49 -21.71
C LYS A 21 -63.96 -17.65 -22.85
N LYS A 22 -63.41 -16.47 -22.57
CA LYS A 22 -62.69 -15.65 -23.56
C LYS A 22 -61.24 -16.15 -23.65
N PRO A 23 -60.80 -16.74 -24.78
CA PRO A 23 -59.48 -17.35 -24.89
C PRO A 23 -58.43 -16.25 -25.10
N TRP A 24 -58.05 -15.55 -24.03
CA TRP A 24 -56.91 -14.61 -24.02
C TRP A 24 -55.62 -15.26 -23.50
N TYR A 25 -55.45 -16.54 -23.78
CA TYR A 25 -54.16 -17.19 -23.64
C TYR A 25 -53.97 -18.15 -24.81
N LYS A 26 -53.42 -17.63 -25.92
CA LYS A 26 -52.61 -18.50 -26.78
C LYS A 26 -51.43 -18.93 -25.91
N PRO A 27 -51.18 -20.24 -25.68
CA PRO A 27 -49.91 -20.64 -25.10
C PRO A 27 -48.83 -20.05 -25.99
N MET A 28 -48.00 -19.17 -25.42
CA MET A 28 -46.88 -18.59 -26.14
C MET A 28 -45.92 -19.74 -26.40
N GLN A 29 -46.10 -20.39 -27.56
CA GLN A 29 -45.09 -21.25 -28.17
C GLN A 29 -43.79 -20.49 -28.01
N THR A 30 -42.81 -21.12 -27.35
CA THR A 30 -41.50 -20.51 -27.17
C THR A 30 -40.94 -20.26 -28.56
N ASP A 31 -41.13 -19.04 -29.09
CA ASP A 31 -40.75 -18.72 -30.46
C ASP A 31 -39.30 -19.16 -30.65
N ASN A 32 -39.05 -20.01 -31.64
CA ASN A 32 -37.69 -20.45 -31.97
C ASN A 32 -36.75 -19.23 -32.15
N TYR A 33 -37.31 -18.10 -32.62
CA TYR A 33 -36.66 -16.81 -32.68
C TYR A 33 -36.22 -16.26 -31.30
N ASN A 34 -37.06 -16.32 -30.26
CA ASN A 34 -36.69 -15.89 -28.91
C ASN A 34 -35.54 -16.73 -28.35
N LEU A 35 -35.52 -18.03 -28.65
CA LEU A 35 -34.39 -18.91 -28.32
C LEU A 35 -33.12 -18.50 -29.06
N LEU A 36 -33.21 -18.12 -30.34
CA LEU A 36 -32.09 -17.60 -31.12
C LEU A 36 -31.52 -16.32 -30.50
N ILE A 37 -32.38 -15.36 -30.13
CA ILE A 37 -31.98 -14.12 -29.46
C ILE A 37 -31.31 -14.40 -28.12
N GLN A 38 -31.85 -15.30 -27.29
CA GLN A 38 -31.21 -15.69 -26.03
C GLN A 38 -29.83 -16.31 -26.23
N LYS A 39 -29.64 -17.09 -27.31
CA LYS A 39 -28.33 -17.64 -27.67
C LYS A 39 -27.36 -16.56 -28.16
N LEU A 40 -27.82 -15.59 -28.95
CA LEU A 40 -27.03 -14.43 -29.37
C LEU A 40 -26.61 -13.58 -28.16
N ASP A 41 -27.55 -13.27 -27.27
CA ASP A 41 -27.29 -12.57 -26.01
C ASP A 41 -26.27 -13.28 -25.13
N SER A 42 -26.38 -14.60 -25.04
CA SER A 42 -25.42 -15.45 -24.35
C SER A 42 -24.01 -15.37 -24.96
N PHE A 43 -23.92 -15.31 -26.29
CA PHE A 43 -22.64 -15.11 -26.98
C PHE A 43 -22.07 -13.71 -26.70
N ILE A 44 -22.90 -12.67 -26.77
CA ILE A 44 -22.51 -11.28 -26.49
C ILE A 44 -21.96 -11.15 -25.06
N ARG A 45 -22.63 -11.76 -24.07
CA ARG A 45 -22.12 -11.80 -22.69
C ARG A 45 -20.77 -12.50 -22.60
N LYS A 46 -20.60 -13.65 -23.26
CA LYS A 46 -19.33 -14.38 -23.28
C LYS A 46 -18.22 -13.60 -23.99
N PHE A 47 -18.55 -12.78 -24.98
CA PHE A 47 -17.62 -11.90 -25.68
C PHE A 47 -17.01 -10.85 -24.75
N TYR A 48 -17.85 -10.18 -23.94
CA TYR A 48 -17.36 -9.21 -22.97
C TYR A 48 -16.61 -9.86 -21.79
N ILE A 49 -17.01 -11.07 -21.36
CA ILE A 49 -16.22 -11.85 -20.38
C ILE A 49 -14.82 -12.13 -20.92
N ASN A 50 -14.71 -12.53 -22.19
CA ASN A 50 -13.41 -12.78 -22.80
C ASN A 50 -12.54 -11.51 -22.83
N GLY A 51 -13.13 -10.37 -23.19
CA GLY A 51 -12.47 -9.06 -23.13
C GLY A 51 -12.04 -8.69 -21.71
N LEU A 52 -12.87 -8.96 -20.70
CA LEU A 52 -12.60 -8.68 -19.29
C LEU A 52 -11.47 -9.55 -18.73
N ILE A 53 -11.43 -10.85 -19.07
CA ILE A 53 -10.31 -11.73 -18.66
C ILE A 53 -9.00 -11.22 -19.26
N ARG A 54 -9.01 -10.89 -20.56
CA ARG A 54 -7.82 -10.36 -21.24
C ARG A 54 -7.38 -9.02 -20.64
N GLY A 55 -8.32 -8.10 -20.46
CA GLY A 55 -8.09 -6.79 -19.86
C GLY A 55 -7.59 -6.90 -18.41
N GLY A 56 -8.19 -7.78 -17.62
CA GLY A 56 -7.80 -8.08 -16.25
C GLY A 56 -6.38 -8.63 -16.13
N LEU A 57 -5.98 -9.52 -17.05
CA LEU A 57 -4.60 -10.02 -17.10
C LEU A 57 -3.60 -8.92 -17.43
N TYR A 58 -3.91 -8.04 -18.39
CA TYR A 58 -3.04 -6.91 -18.72
C TYR A 58 -2.96 -5.88 -17.59
N SER A 59 -4.10 -5.52 -16.97
CA SER A 59 -4.09 -4.62 -15.82
C SER A 59 -3.32 -5.23 -14.66
N LEU A 60 -3.50 -6.52 -14.38
CA LEU A 60 -2.78 -7.18 -13.29
C LEU A 60 -1.27 -7.15 -13.53
N GLY A 61 -0.81 -7.54 -14.72
CA GLY A 61 0.61 -7.53 -15.06
C GLY A 61 1.21 -6.12 -15.02
N LEU A 62 0.53 -5.13 -15.59
CA LEU A 62 0.99 -3.74 -15.61
C LEU A 62 1.03 -3.14 -14.19
N LEU A 63 -0.03 -3.33 -13.40
CA LEU A 63 -0.11 -2.80 -12.04
C LEU A 63 0.89 -3.44 -11.10
N LEU A 64 1.00 -4.77 -11.12
CA LEU A 64 2.01 -5.47 -10.31
C LEU A 64 3.42 -5.11 -10.76
N GLY A 65 3.67 -5.01 -12.07
CA GLY A 65 4.97 -4.60 -12.60
C GLY A 65 5.36 -3.19 -12.14
N LEU A 66 4.46 -2.21 -12.25
CA LEU A 66 4.71 -0.85 -11.78
C LEU A 66 4.84 -0.78 -10.25
N PHE A 67 3.99 -1.50 -9.52
CA PHE A 67 4.07 -1.57 -8.06
C PHE A 67 5.43 -2.10 -7.60
N LEU A 68 5.91 -3.20 -8.19
CA LEU A 68 7.23 -3.75 -7.88
C LEU A 68 8.35 -2.80 -8.26
N LEU A 69 8.30 -2.25 -9.47
CA LEU A 69 9.31 -1.31 -9.95
C LEU A 69 9.46 -0.13 -8.99
N PHE A 70 8.36 0.50 -8.61
CA PHE A 70 8.39 1.65 -7.70
C PHE A 70 8.84 1.28 -6.29
N ASN A 71 8.42 0.14 -5.74
CA ASN A 71 8.88 -0.31 -4.42
C ASN A 71 10.38 -0.63 -4.41
N ILE A 72 10.90 -1.28 -5.45
CA ILE A 72 12.32 -1.58 -5.57
C ILE A 72 13.13 -0.29 -5.71
N LEU A 73 12.68 0.64 -6.55
CA LEU A 73 13.36 1.92 -6.72
C LEU A 73 13.33 2.74 -5.41
N GLU A 74 12.19 2.83 -4.74
CA GLU A 74 12.07 3.51 -3.46
C GLU A 74 12.97 2.89 -2.38
N TYR A 75 13.08 1.57 -2.35
CA TYR A 75 13.96 0.88 -1.40
C TYR A 75 15.44 1.21 -1.63
N ASN A 76 15.88 1.25 -2.89
CA ASN A 76 17.28 1.46 -3.23
C ASN A 76 17.69 2.94 -3.16
N PHE A 77 16.82 3.84 -3.61
CA PHE A 77 17.14 5.26 -3.78
C PHE A 77 16.66 6.15 -2.64
N TYR A 78 15.75 5.69 -1.76
CA TYR A 78 15.18 6.50 -0.68
C TYR A 78 14.72 7.88 -1.18
N PHE A 79 13.68 7.90 -2.01
CA PHE A 79 13.34 9.11 -2.73
C PHE A 79 12.85 10.25 -1.82
N ASP A 80 13.20 11.47 -2.23
CA ASP A 80 12.66 12.68 -1.63
C ASP A 80 11.13 12.76 -1.75
N MET A 81 10.51 13.51 -0.83
CA MET A 81 9.07 13.74 -0.74
C MET A 81 8.41 14.06 -2.10
N ARG A 82 9.04 14.91 -2.92
CA ARG A 82 8.50 15.32 -4.23
C ARG A 82 8.38 14.16 -5.21
N VAL A 83 9.40 13.31 -5.26
CA VAL A 83 9.45 12.15 -6.16
C VAL A 83 8.47 11.08 -5.68
N ARG A 84 8.38 10.82 -4.37
CA ARG A 84 7.39 9.90 -3.80
C ARG A 84 5.96 10.31 -4.12
N LYS A 85 5.62 11.60 -4.00
CA LYS A 85 4.32 12.12 -4.42
C LYS A 85 4.04 11.89 -5.90
N ALA A 86 5.02 12.17 -6.77
CA ALA A 86 4.87 11.97 -8.21
C ALA A 86 4.65 10.50 -8.56
N ILE A 87 5.39 9.59 -7.92
CA ILE A 87 5.23 8.14 -8.06
C ILE A 87 3.83 7.71 -7.60
N PHE A 88 3.39 8.16 -6.43
CA PHE A 88 2.08 7.79 -5.88
C PHE A 88 0.93 8.24 -6.79
N TRP A 89 0.90 9.52 -7.17
CA TRP A 89 -0.16 10.06 -8.04
C TRP A 89 -0.08 9.49 -9.45
N GLY A 90 1.12 9.30 -9.99
CA GLY A 90 1.32 8.65 -11.29
C GLY A 90 0.81 7.21 -11.30
N PHE A 91 1.16 6.42 -10.27
CA PHE A 91 0.64 5.07 -10.10
C PHE A 91 -0.88 5.05 -9.99
N LEU A 92 -1.48 5.96 -9.21
CA LEU A 92 -2.92 6.06 -9.04
C LEU A 92 -3.63 6.43 -10.35
N SER A 93 -3.13 7.42 -11.09
CA SER A 93 -3.69 7.83 -12.38
C SER A 93 -3.63 6.69 -13.42
N ILE A 94 -2.48 6.02 -13.54
CA ILE A 94 -2.33 4.87 -14.44
C ILE A 94 -3.26 3.73 -14.01
N SER A 95 -3.43 3.51 -12.70
CA SER A 95 -4.35 2.49 -12.19
C SER A 95 -5.79 2.76 -12.53
N ILE A 96 -6.26 3.99 -12.35
CA ILE A 96 -7.63 4.38 -12.71
C ILE A 96 -7.83 4.25 -14.22
N ALA A 97 -6.86 4.68 -15.04
CA ALA A 97 -6.95 4.59 -16.49
C ALA A 97 -6.98 3.12 -16.97
N ALA A 98 -6.08 2.28 -16.46
CA ALA A 98 -5.99 0.86 -16.82
C ALA A 98 -7.24 0.09 -16.40
N LEU A 99 -7.70 0.25 -15.15
CA LEU A 99 -8.90 -0.42 -14.66
C LEU A 99 -10.17 0.12 -15.35
N GLY A 100 -10.25 1.43 -15.59
CA GLY A 100 -11.37 2.04 -16.31
C GLY A 100 -11.50 1.50 -17.73
N TYR A 101 -10.41 1.52 -18.50
CA TYR A 101 -10.44 1.12 -19.91
C TYR A 101 -10.51 -0.39 -20.09
N TRP A 102 -9.73 -1.19 -19.34
CA TRP A 102 -9.66 -2.64 -19.54
C TRP A 102 -10.66 -3.46 -18.74
N ILE A 103 -11.21 -2.94 -17.64
CA ILE A 103 -12.18 -3.68 -16.80
C ILE A 103 -13.55 -2.99 -16.80
N LEU A 104 -13.62 -1.70 -16.46
CA LEU A 104 -14.90 -1.03 -16.27
C LEU A 104 -15.71 -0.94 -17.59
N LEU A 105 -15.07 -0.61 -18.71
CA LEU A 105 -15.73 -0.58 -20.02
C LEU A 105 -16.35 -1.92 -20.47
N PRO A 106 -15.64 -3.06 -20.44
CA PRO A 106 -16.28 -4.34 -20.76
C PRO A 106 -17.30 -4.78 -19.70
N LEU A 107 -17.12 -4.38 -18.44
CA LEU A 107 -18.06 -4.70 -17.36
C LEU A 107 -19.41 -3.96 -17.54
N THR A 108 -19.39 -2.67 -17.87
CA THR A 108 -20.63 -1.91 -18.13
C THR A 108 -21.38 -2.50 -19.32
N LYS A 109 -20.67 -2.87 -20.39
CA LYS A 109 -21.26 -3.53 -21.57
C LYS A 109 -21.80 -4.93 -21.26
N TYR A 110 -21.18 -5.67 -20.35
CA TYR A 110 -21.68 -6.97 -19.87
C TYR A 110 -23.05 -6.83 -19.18
N PHE A 111 -23.20 -5.82 -18.33
CA PHE A 111 -24.48 -5.50 -17.67
C PHE A 111 -25.47 -4.73 -18.55
N ARG A 112 -25.15 -4.51 -19.84
CA ARG A 112 -25.94 -3.72 -20.80
C ARG A 112 -26.16 -2.27 -20.37
N LEU A 113 -25.27 -1.73 -19.54
CA LEU A 113 -25.24 -0.31 -19.17
C LEU A 113 -24.48 0.45 -20.26
N GLY A 114 -25.20 0.84 -21.33
CA GLY A 114 -24.66 1.56 -22.48
C GLY A 114 -24.71 0.78 -23.80
N GLY A 115 -23.95 1.24 -24.80
CA GLY A 115 -23.94 0.65 -26.15
C GLY A 115 -23.35 -0.77 -26.20
N VAL A 116 -24.20 -1.76 -26.47
CA VAL A 116 -23.84 -3.17 -26.70
C VAL A 116 -23.71 -3.42 -28.21
N ILE A 117 -22.89 -4.40 -28.61
CA ILE A 117 -22.85 -4.82 -30.01
C ILE A 117 -24.25 -5.27 -30.48
N SER A 118 -24.64 -4.86 -31.69
CA SER A 118 -25.91 -5.26 -32.27
C SER A 118 -25.94 -6.75 -32.58
N HIS A 119 -27.15 -7.33 -32.67
CA HIS A 119 -27.32 -8.74 -33.05
C HIS A 119 -26.73 -9.04 -34.43
N HIS A 120 -26.77 -8.08 -35.35
CA HIS A 120 -26.11 -8.13 -36.65
C HIS A 120 -24.58 -8.29 -36.53
N LYS A 121 -23.94 -7.49 -35.67
CA LYS A 121 -22.49 -7.59 -35.45
C LYS A 121 -22.13 -8.91 -34.76
N ALA A 122 -22.95 -9.36 -33.80
CA ALA A 122 -22.77 -10.66 -33.17
C ALA A 122 -22.90 -11.81 -34.17
N ALA A 123 -23.90 -11.78 -35.06
CA ALA A 123 -24.09 -12.77 -36.12
C ALA A 123 -22.91 -12.82 -37.10
N SER A 124 -22.34 -11.67 -37.47
CA SER A 124 -21.13 -11.60 -38.29
C SER A 124 -19.94 -12.27 -37.60
N ILE A 125 -19.67 -11.96 -36.32
CA ILE A 125 -18.54 -12.56 -35.58
C ILE A 125 -18.74 -14.07 -35.37
N ILE A 126 -19.97 -14.52 -35.13
CA ILE A 126 -20.30 -15.96 -35.03
C ILE A 126 -20.09 -16.64 -36.40
N GLY A 127 -20.49 -15.96 -37.48
CA GLY A 127 -20.35 -16.42 -38.85
C GLY A 127 -18.90 -16.66 -39.29
N ASP A 128 -17.98 -15.79 -38.86
CA ASP A 128 -16.54 -15.95 -39.11
C ASP A 128 -15.98 -17.25 -38.51
N HIS A 129 -16.60 -17.75 -37.44
CA HIS A 129 -16.18 -18.99 -36.77
C HIS A 129 -16.89 -20.24 -37.32
N PHE A 130 -18.13 -20.10 -37.79
CA PHE A 130 -18.94 -21.20 -38.32
C PHE A 130 -19.29 -20.95 -39.79
N THR A 131 -18.52 -21.56 -40.68
CA THR A 131 -18.73 -21.50 -42.14
C THR A 131 -20.18 -21.91 -42.50
N GLY A 132 -20.87 -21.06 -43.25
CA GLY A 132 -22.25 -21.30 -43.73
C GLY A 132 -23.37 -20.92 -42.76
N VAL A 133 -23.05 -20.43 -41.54
CA VAL A 133 -24.05 -19.97 -40.55
C VAL A 133 -24.27 -18.46 -40.62
N GLN A 134 -23.28 -17.69 -41.09
CA GLN A 134 -23.34 -16.24 -41.21
C GLN A 134 -24.57 -15.75 -41.99
N ASP A 135 -24.71 -16.21 -43.25
CA ASP A 135 -25.78 -15.78 -44.14
C ASP A 135 -27.14 -16.19 -43.61
N LYS A 136 -27.24 -17.36 -42.97
CA LYS A 136 -28.48 -17.83 -42.37
C LYS A 136 -28.90 -16.98 -41.18
N LEU A 137 -27.96 -16.62 -40.29
CA LEU A 137 -28.21 -15.75 -39.15
C LEU A 137 -28.59 -14.34 -39.59
N LEU A 138 -27.87 -13.77 -40.55
CA LEU A 138 -28.12 -12.42 -41.06
C LEU A 138 -29.49 -12.35 -41.73
N ASN A 139 -29.83 -13.32 -42.58
CA ASN A 139 -31.13 -13.41 -43.24
C ASN A 139 -32.28 -13.52 -42.24
N VAL A 140 -32.13 -14.32 -41.17
CA VAL A 140 -33.18 -14.43 -40.13
C VAL A 140 -33.38 -13.11 -39.39
N LEU A 141 -32.30 -12.39 -39.07
CA LEU A 141 -32.38 -11.08 -38.42
C LEU A 141 -33.03 -10.03 -39.33
N GLN A 142 -32.66 -10.00 -40.61
CA GLN A 142 -33.25 -9.08 -41.61
C GLN A 142 -34.74 -9.36 -41.86
N LEU A 143 -35.13 -10.63 -41.98
CA LEU A 143 -36.53 -11.03 -42.15
C LEU A 143 -37.39 -10.61 -40.94
N LYS A 144 -36.84 -10.67 -39.72
CA LYS A 144 -37.54 -10.18 -38.53
C LYS A 144 -37.73 -8.66 -38.56
N GLU A 145 -36.73 -7.89 -38.99
CA GLU A 145 -36.88 -6.43 -39.13
C GLU A 145 -37.99 -6.07 -40.13
N GLN A 146 -38.11 -6.83 -41.21
CA GLN A 146 -39.15 -6.67 -42.26
C GLN A 146 -40.57 -7.12 -41.85
N GLU A 147 -40.70 -7.92 -40.77
CA GLU A 147 -42.00 -8.37 -40.23
C GLU A 147 -42.88 -7.21 -39.78
N SER A 148 -42.26 -6.12 -39.34
CA SER A 148 -42.93 -4.91 -38.87
C SER A 148 -43.67 -4.16 -39.99
N THR A 149 -43.26 -4.36 -41.25
CA THR A 149 -43.70 -3.55 -42.41
C THR A 149 -44.52 -4.36 -43.44
N SER A 150 -44.52 -5.69 -43.36
CA SER A 150 -45.15 -6.55 -44.38
C SER A 150 -46.60 -6.92 -44.07
N ALA A 151 -47.45 -6.91 -45.11
CA ALA A 151 -48.85 -7.32 -45.04
C ALA A 151 -49.05 -8.84 -44.85
N GLN A 152 -48.05 -9.68 -45.15
CA GLN A 152 -48.08 -11.14 -45.05
C GLN A 152 -47.25 -11.67 -43.88
N LYS A 153 -47.72 -11.42 -42.65
CA LYS A 153 -47.02 -11.82 -41.42
C LYS A 153 -46.90 -13.34 -41.24
N GLY A 154 -47.89 -14.11 -41.69
CA GLY A 154 -47.92 -15.57 -41.49
C GLY A 154 -46.87 -16.36 -42.28
N LEU A 155 -46.67 -16.03 -43.57
CA LEU A 155 -45.66 -16.68 -44.41
C LEU A 155 -44.23 -16.32 -43.97
N LEU A 156 -44.04 -15.07 -43.55
CA LEU A 156 -42.78 -14.59 -43.03
C LEU A 156 -42.42 -15.28 -41.71
N TYR A 157 -43.39 -15.43 -40.80
CA TYR A 157 -43.22 -16.14 -39.54
C TYR A 157 -42.82 -17.61 -39.76
N ALA A 158 -43.51 -18.32 -40.66
CA ALA A 158 -43.16 -19.70 -41.00
C ALA A 158 -41.73 -19.82 -41.60
N SER A 159 -41.33 -18.85 -42.42
CA SER A 159 -39.98 -18.78 -43.00
C SER A 159 -38.90 -18.51 -41.95
N ILE A 160 -39.18 -17.64 -40.97
CA ILE A 160 -38.29 -17.36 -39.83
C ILE A 160 -38.15 -18.61 -38.97
N GLU A 161 -39.25 -19.31 -38.71
CA GLU A 161 -39.25 -20.51 -37.88
C GLU A 161 -38.46 -21.65 -38.52
N GLN A 162 -38.71 -21.96 -39.80
CA GLN A 162 -37.98 -22.98 -40.55
C GLN A 162 -36.47 -22.70 -40.57
N LYS A 163 -36.07 -21.47 -40.89
CA LYS A 163 -34.65 -21.08 -40.94
C LYS A 163 -33.99 -21.09 -39.56
N THR A 164 -34.73 -20.77 -38.49
CA THR A 164 -34.20 -20.80 -37.13
C THR A 164 -33.97 -22.23 -36.64
N LEU A 165 -34.80 -23.19 -37.06
CA LEU A 165 -34.61 -24.61 -36.74
C LEU A 165 -33.32 -25.18 -37.34
N GLU A 166 -32.94 -24.76 -38.54
CA GLU A 166 -31.66 -25.16 -39.17
C GLU A 166 -30.43 -24.69 -38.39
N ILE A 167 -30.54 -23.57 -37.67
CA ILE A 167 -29.43 -22.95 -36.93
C ILE A 167 -29.39 -23.43 -35.46
N LYS A 168 -30.48 -24.03 -34.97
CA LYS A 168 -30.64 -24.49 -33.58
C LYS A 168 -29.51 -25.40 -33.05
N PRO A 169 -28.88 -26.30 -33.83
CA PRO A 169 -27.80 -27.15 -33.33
C PRO A 169 -26.50 -26.39 -33.00
N VAL A 170 -26.32 -25.18 -33.51
CA VAL A 170 -25.06 -24.43 -33.35
C VAL A 170 -24.96 -23.88 -31.93
N ALA A 171 -23.83 -24.18 -31.28
CA ALA A 171 -23.49 -23.66 -29.97
C ALA A 171 -22.75 -22.32 -30.10
N PHE A 172 -23.48 -21.19 -30.25
CA PHE A 172 -22.83 -19.88 -30.44
C PHE A 172 -21.78 -19.55 -29.37
N LYS A 173 -21.98 -20.00 -28.13
CA LYS A 173 -21.00 -19.83 -27.04
C LYS A 173 -19.62 -20.45 -27.36
N SER A 174 -19.50 -21.50 -28.18
CA SER A 174 -18.20 -22.12 -28.47
C SER A 174 -17.36 -21.32 -29.46
N ALA A 175 -17.93 -20.35 -30.18
CA ALA A 175 -17.16 -19.43 -31.02
C ALA A 175 -16.14 -18.58 -30.23
N ILE A 176 -16.33 -18.47 -28.91
CA ILE A 176 -15.37 -17.82 -28.02
C ILE A 176 -14.73 -18.86 -27.12
N ASP A 177 -13.44 -19.07 -27.34
CA ASP A 177 -12.61 -19.93 -26.51
C ASP A 177 -11.87 -19.09 -25.45
N LEU A 178 -12.30 -19.21 -24.20
CA LEU A 178 -11.69 -18.53 -23.06
C LEU A 178 -10.30 -19.09 -22.72
N SER A 179 -10.00 -20.33 -23.12
CA SER A 179 -8.71 -20.97 -22.84
C SER A 179 -7.55 -20.26 -23.57
N LYS A 180 -7.84 -19.63 -24.72
CA LYS A 180 -6.88 -18.79 -25.45
C LYS A 180 -6.38 -17.61 -24.64
N ASN A 181 -7.06 -17.21 -23.56
CA ASN A 181 -6.56 -16.15 -22.68
C ASN A 181 -5.35 -16.56 -21.85
N ARG A 182 -5.06 -17.88 -21.75
CA ARG A 182 -3.83 -18.37 -21.10
C ARG A 182 -2.57 -17.79 -21.74
N GLN A 183 -2.59 -17.44 -23.01
CA GLN A 183 -1.46 -16.79 -23.67
C GLN A 183 -1.11 -15.42 -23.07
N TYR A 184 -2.05 -14.76 -22.39
CA TYR A 184 -1.82 -13.47 -21.73
C TYR A 184 -1.30 -13.63 -20.30
N LEU A 185 -1.41 -14.83 -19.71
CA LEU A 185 -0.77 -15.14 -18.43
C LEU A 185 0.73 -14.90 -18.51
N LYS A 186 1.38 -15.12 -19.66
CA LYS A 186 2.82 -14.87 -19.81
C LYS A 186 3.25 -13.43 -19.49
N TYR A 187 2.33 -12.45 -19.55
CA TYR A 187 2.61 -11.06 -19.18
C TYR A 187 2.33 -10.76 -17.70
N ALA A 188 1.33 -11.41 -17.12
CA ALA A 188 0.96 -11.22 -15.71
C ALA A 188 1.77 -12.12 -14.75
N LEU A 189 2.21 -13.29 -15.22
CA LEU A 189 2.87 -14.31 -14.43
C LEU A 189 4.26 -13.86 -13.94
N PRO A 190 5.15 -13.28 -14.77
CA PRO A 190 6.46 -12.82 -14.28
C PRO A 190 6.38 -11.81 -13.13
N PRO A 191 5.63 -10.69 -13.22
CA PRO A 191 5.52 -9.76 -12.11
C PRO A 191 4.79 -10.38 -10.92
N PHE A 192 3.83 -11.29 -11.13
CA PHE A 192 3.16 -11.99 -10.04
C PHE A 192 4.11 -12.92 -9.27
N LEU A 193 4.94 -13.70 -9.97
CA LEU A 193 5.93 -14.58 -9.34
C LEU A 193 7.01 -13.77 -8.62
N LEU A 194 7.48 -12.67 -9.21
CA LEU A 194 8.40 -11.76 -8.54
C LEU A 194 7.79 -11.19 -7.26
N PHE A 195 6.55 -10.73 -7.31
CA PHE A 195 5.83 -10.24 -6.15
C PHE A 195 5.74 -11.29 -5.04
N LEU A 196 5.43 -12.53 -5.40
CA LEU A 196 5.40 -13.64 -4.45
C LEU A 196 6.79 -13.92 -3.86
N GLY A 197 7.84 -13.89 -4.69
CA GLY A 197 9.23 -14.02 -4.24
C GLY A 197 9.62 -12.95 -3.22
N PHE A 198 9.24 -11.69 -3.45
CA PHE A 198 9.50 -10.60 -2.51
C PHE A 198 8.75 -10.77 -1.18
N ILE A 199 7.51 -11.26 -1.19
CA ILE A 199 6.76 -11.51 0.05
C ILE A 199 7.49 -12.51 0.96
N PHE A 200 8.05 -13.58 0.38
CA PHE A 200 8.71 -14.62 1.17
C PHE A 200 10.17 -14.32 1.50
N MET A 201 10.92 -13.69 0.58
CA MET A 201 12.36 -13.49 0.73
C MET A 201 12.72 -12.13 1.35
N ALA A 202 11.95 -11.08 1.07
CA ALA A 202 12.29 -9.72 1.48
C ALA A 202 11.03 -8.86 1.71
N PRO A 203 10.18 -9.23 2.69
CA PRO A 203 8.91 -8.54 2.93
C PRO A 203 9.11 -7.06 3.29
N ASN A 204 10.23 -6.71 3.94
CA ASN A 204 10.56 -5.34 4.33
C ASN A 204 10.70 -4.41 3.11
N ILE A 205 11.22 -4.92 1.98
CA ILE A 205 11.36 -4.12 0.75
C ILE A 205 9.99 -3.65 0.25
N LEU A 206 8.98 -4.51 0.29
CA LEU A 206 7.63 -4.13 -0.13
C LEU A 206 6.91 -3.34 0.95
N LYS A 207 6.98 -3.79 2.20
CA LYS A 207 6.23 -3.20 3.33
C LYS A 207 6.69 -1.77 3.61
N ASP A 208 8.00 -1.57 3.76
CA ASP A 208 8.54 -0.27 4.17
C ASP A 208 8.49 0.72 3.01
N SER A 209 8.82 0.29 1.78
CA SER A 209 8.69 1.15 0.61
C SER A 209 7.24 1.53 0.34
N THR A 210 6.29 0.59 0.45
CA THR A 210 4.86 0.91 0.29
C THR A 210 4.41 1.89 1.36
N TYR A 211 4.82 1.69 2.62
CA TYR A 211 4.52 2.62 3.70
C TYR A 211 5.07 4.03 3.44
N ARG A 212 6.31 4.15 2.92
CA ARG A 212 6.91 5.44 2.58
C ARG A 212 6.25 6.12 1.37
N ILE A 213 5.84 5.35 0.37
CA ILE A 213 5.14 5.87 -0.82
C ILE A 213 3.73 6.34 -0.44
N MET A 214 3.00 5.57 0.38
CA MET A 214 1.67 5.97 0.85
C MET A 214 1.73 7.22 1.74
N ASN A 215 2.72 7.29 2.63
CA ASN A 215 2.97 8.46 3.48
C ASN A 215 3.92 9.45 2.77
N SER A 216 3.59 9.83 1.55
CA SER A 216 4.42 10.74 0.76
C SER A 216 4.62 12.13 1.39
N ASP A 217 3.79 12.50 2.39
CA ASP A 217 3.86 13.80 3.08
C ASP A 217 4.85 13.83 4.26
N THR A 218 5.31 12.69 4.75
CA THR A 218 6.24 12.64 5.87
C THR A 218 7.69 12.63 5.36
N LYS A 219 8.57 13.33 6.09
CA LYS A 219 10.01 13.16 5.90
C LYS A 219 10.40 11.80 6.48
N PHE A 220 10.89 10.92 5.63
CA PHE A 220 11.54 9.69 6.07
C PHE A 220 13.03 9.91 5.98
N GLU A 221 13.68 9.86 7.14
CA GLU A 221 15.12 9.72 7.20
C GLU A 221 15.44 8.23 7.15
N ARG A 222 16.52 7.89 6.44
CA ARG A 222 16.98 6.51 6.37
C ARG A 222 17.38 6.06 7.77
N GLU A 223 16.98 4.85 8.16
CA GLU A 223 17.47 4.26 9.40
C GLU A 223 19.00 4.31 9.41
N ALA A 224 19.57 4.82 10.51
CA ALA A 224 21.00 5.03 10.60
C ALA A 224 21.73 3.69 10.40
N PRO A 225 22.76 3.62 9.53
CA PRO A 225 23.48 2.38 9.25
C PRO A 225 24.21 1.78 10.46
N PHE A 226 24.38 2.58 11.50
CA PHE A 226 24.99 2.23 12.79
C PHE A 226 24.56 3.23 13.87
N SER A 227 24.73 2.85 15.13
CA SER A 227 24.54 3.68 16.32
C SER A 227 25.81 3.71 17.17
N PHE A 228 25.97 4.78 17.94
CA PHE A 228 27.06 4.92 18.91
C PHE A 228 26.58 4.46 20.29
N GLU A 229 27.37 3.59 20.93
CA GLU A 229 27.19 3.18 22.31
C GLU A 229 28.38 3.66 23.13
N MET A 230 28.13 4.55 24.09
CA MET A 230 29.18 5.08 24.96
C MET A 230 29.36 4.15 26.16
N GLN A 231 30.59 3.72 26.44
CA GLN A 231 30.86 2.77 27.53
C GLN A 231 30.86 3.42 28.93
N ASN A 232 30.98 4.75 28.99
CA ASN A 232 31.15 5.47 30.24
C ASN A 232 29.78 5.98 30.75
N ASN A 233 29.27 5.40 31.84
CA ASN A 233 27.91 5.69 32.33
C ASN A 233 27.69 7.12 32.84
N ASP A 234 28.70 7.79 33.41
CA ASP A 234 28.47 8.98 34.22
C ASP A 234 29.08 10.28 33.67
N PHE A 235 29.81 10.24 32.54
CA PHE A 235 30.51 11.39 31.94
C PHE A 235 31.05 12.40 32.95
N THR A 236 31.79 11.92 33.95
CA THR A 236 32.24 12.72 35.07
C THR A 236 33.76 12.59 35.23
N VAL A 237 34.45 13.73 35.36
CA VAL A 237 35.92 13.80 35.52
C VAL A 237 36.28 14.77 36.63
N VAL A 238 37.36 14.50 37.37
CA VAL A 238 37.88 15.44 38.37
C VAL A 238 38.56 16.61 37.66
N GLN A 239 38.37 17.83 38.18
CA GLN A 239 38.99 19.04 37.60
C GLN A 239 40.50 18.88 37.42
N TYR A 240 40.99 19.32 36.25
CA TYR A 240 42.38 19.24 35.79
C TYR A 240 42.91 17.83 35.50
N GLN A 241 42.03 16.83 35.45
CA GLN A 241 42.41 15.49 34.98
C GLN A 241 42.07 15.30 33.50
N ASP A 242 42.76 14.33 32.91
CA ASP A 242 42.46 13.85 31.57
C ASP A 242 41.30 12.85 31.65
N TYR A 243 40.50 12.80 30.59
CA TYR A 243 39.37 11.88 30.46
C TYR A 243 39.38 11.25 29.07
N THR A 244 39.39 9.91 29.02
CA THR A 244 39.27 9.18 27.77
C THR A 244 37.83 8.74 27.58
N LEU A 245 37.22 9.22 26.49
CA LEU A 245 35.91 8.78 26.03
C LEU A 245 36.09 7.61 25.06
N GLU A 246 35.51 6.46 25.38
CA GLU A 246 35.42 5.32 24.46
C GLU A 246 33.99 5.13 23.94
N VAL A 247 33.89 4.99 22.63
CA VAL A 247 32.62 4.81 21.90
C VAL A 247 32.72 3.54 21.08
N THR A 248 31.74 2.67 21.24
CA THR A 248 31.54 1.47 20.43
C THR A 248 30.51 1.78 19.36
N VAL A 249 30.75 1.30 18.14
CA VAL A 249 29.83 1.45 17.02
C VAL A 249 29.17 0.12 16.75
N ASP A 250 27.84 0.07 16.88
CA ASP A 250 27.04 -1.10 16.55
C ASP A 250 26.21 -0.84 15.28
N GLY A 251 26.19 -1.78 14.34
CA GLY A 251 25.46 -1.64 13.09
C GLY A 251 25.94 -2.51 11.94
N ALA A 252 25.17 -2.48 10.84
CA ALA A 252 25.45 -3.29 9.66
C ALA A 252 26.66 -2.79 8.86
N VAL A 253 27.00 -1.50 8.97
CA VAL A 253 28.15 -0.88 8.31
C VAL A 253 28.94 -0.07 9.32
N LEU A 254 30.19 -0.46 9.57
CA LEU A 254 31.08 0.27 10.49
C LEU A 254 31.77 1.44 9.78
N PRO A 255 31.82 2.64 10.38
CA PRO A 255 32.53 3.77 9.81
C PRO A 255 34.05 3.56 9.84
N ASN A 256 34.74 4.11 8.83
CA ASN A 256 36.20 4.09 8.80
C ASN A 256 36.81 5.12 9.76
N GLU A 257 36.15 6.28 9.90
CA GLU A 257 36.59 7.41 10.68
C GLU A 257 35.40 8.00 11.44
N THR A 258 35.62 8.36 12.71
CA THR A 258 34.61 8.98 13.57
C THR A 258 35.18 10.30 14.09
N PHE A 259 34.32 11.29 14.26
CA PHE A 259 34.68 12.63 14.73
C PHE A 259 33.91 12.97 16.01
N ILE A 260 34.50 13.84 16.81
CA ILE A 260 33.87 14.43 17.99
C ILE A 260 33.87 15.95 17.84
N GLU A 261 32.73 16.56 18.05
CA GLU A 261 32.58 18.00 18.15
C GLU A 261 32.64 18.39 19.63
N VAL A 262 33.54 19.31 19.98
CA VAL A 262 33.76 19.80 21.34
C VAL A 262 33.83 21.33 21.28
N ASP A 263 32.97 22.03 22.02
CA ASP A 263 32.87 23.51 22.00
C ASP A 263 32.78 24.10 20.57
N GLY A 264 32.13 23.39 19.64
CA GLY A 264 31.96 23.80 18.24
C GLY A 264 33.16 23.52 17.32
N PHE A 265 34.20 22.84 17.81
CA PHE A 265 35.35 22.40 17.03
C PHE A 265 35.32 20.90 16.79
N GLN A 266 35.64 20.48 15.57
CA GLN A 266 35.60 19.07 15.16
C GLN A 266 36.99 18.45 15.22
N TYR A 267 37.10 17.34 15.95
CA TYR A 267 38.33 16.56 16.12
C TYR A 267 38.11 15.13 15.64
N LYS A 268 39.12 14.53 15.02
CA LYS A 268 39.10 13.13 14.63
C LYS A 268 39.37 12.24 15.84
N MET A 269 38.54 11.22 16.05
CA MET A 269 38.74 10.23 17.10
C MET A 269 39.79 9.20 16.69
N ASN A 270 40.51 8.68 17.68
CA ASN A 270 41.50 7.63 17.49
C ASN A 270 40.79 6.28 17.34
N LYS A 271 41.19 5.49 16.35
CA LYS A 271 40.64 4.15 16.16
C LYS A 271 41.34 3.16 17.10
N VAL A 272 40.60 2.65 18.09
CA VAL A 272 41.11 1.68 19.09
C VAL A 272 40.92 0.24 18.59
N ALA A 273 39.79 -0.04 17.95
CA ALA A 273 39.49 -1.32 17.31
C ALA A 273 38.68 -1.12 16.02
N LYS A 274 38.21 -2.21 15.40
CA LYS A 274 37.39 -2.13 14.17
C LYS A 274 36.08 -1.37 14.39
N ASP A 275 35.52 -1.51 15.59
CA ASP A 275 34.22 -1.04 16.08
C ASP A 275 34.36 -0.07 17.27
N ARG A 276 35.58 0.24 17.73
CA ARG A 276 35.80 1.12 18.89
C ARG A 276 36.68 2.32 18.55
N PHE A 277 36.25 3.48 19.02
CA PHE A 277 36.93 4.76 18.84
C PHE A 277 37.10 5.46 20.20
N GLY A 278 38.25 6.09 20.38
CA GLY A 278 38.62 6.79 21.61
C GLY A 278 38.96 8.26 21.35
N TYR A 279 38.62 9.13 22.31
CA TYR A 279 39.07 10.52 22.30
C TYR A 279 39.52 10.95 23.70
N ASP A 280 40.70 11.58 23.77
CA ASP A 280 41.30 12.02 25.02
C ASP A 280 41.04 13.51 25.24
N PHE A 281 40.19 13.83 26.20
CA PHE A 281 40.06 15.17 26.73
C PHE A 281 41.23 15.45 27.67
N ARG A 282 42.10 16.39 27.29
CA ARG A 282 43.25 16.77 28.12
C ARG A 282 42.90 17.96 29.01
N ASN A 283 43.30 17.87 30.28
CA ASN A 283 43.20 18.96 31.26
C ASN A 283 41.80 19.62 31.28
N VAL A 284 40.77 18.87 31.68
CA VAL A 284 39.38 19.33 31.65
C VAL A 284 39.12 20.35 32.78
N GLN A 285 38.77 21.59 32.42
CA GLN A 285 38.67 22.72 33.38
C GLN A 285 37.25 23.21 33.65
N LYS A 286 36.37 23.12 32.65
CA LYS A 286 34.94 23.48 32.71
C LYS A 286 34.07 22.36 32.12
N ASP A 287 32.80 22.29 32.54
CA ASP A 287 31.83 21.39 31.92
C ASP A 287 31.84 21.61 30.41
N THR A 288 31.98 20.52 29.65
CA THR A 288 32.23 20.59 28.21
C THR A 288 31.18 19.78 27.48
N GLU A 289 30.45 20.44 26.58
CA GLU A 289 29.51 19.78 25.69
C GLU A 289 30.26 19.12 24.54
N PHE A 290 29.90 17.88 24.27
CA PHE A 290 30.47 17.14 23.15
C PHE A 290 29.40 16.32 22.43
N ARG A 291 29.67 16.04 21.16
CA ARG A 291 28.84 15.17 20.34
C ARG A 291 29.69 14.36 19.38
N VAL A 292 29.35 13.08 19.21
CA VAL A 292 30.04 12.17 18.29
C VAL A 292 29.27 12.09 16.98
N PHE A 293 29.97 12.09 15.86
CA PHE A 293 29.37 11.96 14.55
C PHE A 293 30.30 11.26 13.54
N SER A 294 29.70 10.62 12.54
CA SER A 294 30.41 10.04 11.40
C SER A 294 29.53 10.11 10.16
N GLY A 295 29.95 10.90 9.17
CA GLY A 295 29.18 11.11 7.94
C GLY A 295 27.84 11.76 8.22
N SER A 296 26.74 11.04 7.95
CA SER A 296 25.37 11.48 8.20
C SER A 296 24.78 11.01 9.53
N VAL A 297 25.50 10.18 10.29
CA VAL A 297 25.05 9.67 11.60
C VAL A 297 25.65 10.54 12.68
N THR A 298 24.77 11.09 13.52
CA THR A 298 25.11 12.07 14.53
C THR A 298 24.44 11.67 15.84
N ASP A 299 25.23 11.61 16.91
CA ASP A 299 24.73 11.22 18.23
C ASP A 299 24.07 12.40 18.98
N VAL A 300 23.45 12.12 20.11
CA VAL A 300 22.88 13.11 21.02
C VAL A 300 24.01 13.95 21.65
N ILE A 301 23.74 15.23 21.95
CA ILE A 301 24.68 16.08 22.71
C ILE A 301 24.78 15.53 24.13
N ASN A 302 26.01 15.28 24.56
CA ASN A 302 26.32 14.88 25.93
C ASN A 302 27.19 15.95 26.60
N THR A 303 27.20 15.97 27.93
CA THR A 303 27.98 16.95 28.71
C THR A 303 28.93 16.20 29.65
N LEU A 304 30.23 16.45 29.48
CA LEU A 304 31.26 16.01 30.41
C LEU A 304 31.24 16.94 31.63
N LYS A 305 30.83 16.41 32.78
CA LYS A 305 30.71 17.13 34.05
C LYS A 305 32.00 17.07 34.85
N ILE A 306 32.32 18.16 35.53
CA ILE A 306 33.51 18.23 36.37
C ILE A 306 33.18 18.11 37.86
N LEU A 307 33.91 17.22 38.53
CA LEU A 307 34.04 17.22 39.99
C LEU A 307 35.14 18.18 40.39
N ARG A 308 34.75 19.34 40.93
CA ARG A 308 35.70 20.31 41.47
C ARG A 308 36.46 19.67 42.62
N LYS A 309 37.79 19.78 42.59
CA LYS A 309 38.59 19.41 43.76
C LYS A 309 38.29 20.40 44.88
N PRO A 310 37.94 19.94 46.10
CA PRO A 310 37.83 20.84 47.22
C PRO A 310 39.19 21.48 47.45
N ASN A 311 39.21 22.81 47.55
CA ASN A 311 40.38 23.55 47.96
C ASN A 311 40.13 24.11 49.36
N LEU A 312 41.08 23.92 50.27
CA LEU A 312 41.00 24.50 51.60
C LEU A 312 41.34 25.99 51.47
N SER A 313 40.31 26.84 51.40
CA SER A 313 40.51 28.28 51.27
C SER A 313 41.04 28.90 52.57
N ASP A 314 40.46 28.48 53.69
CA ASP A 314 40.81 28.99 55.01
C ASP A 314 40.56 27.92 56.08
N PHE A 315 41.43 27.90 57.09
CA PHE A 315 41.15 27.23 58.34
C PHE A 315 41.44 28.17 59.52
N SER A 316 40.69 27.99 60.61
CA SER A 316 40.87 28.79 61.82
C SER A 316 40.91 27.87 63.03
N ILE A 317 41.82 28.17 63.95
CA ILE A 317 42.06 27.40 65.16
C ILE A 317 41.74 28.32 66.32
N LYS A 318 40.82 27.88 67.20
CA LYS A 318 40.49 28.59 68.43
C LYS A 318 41.27 27.95 69.57
N LEU A 319 42.11 28.75 70.22
CA LEU A 319 42.89 28.35 71.38
C LEU A 319 42.17 28.83 72.63
N ALA A 320 41.78 27.91 73.49
CA ALA A 320 41.07 28.19 74.73
C ALA A 320 42.04 28.04 75.90
N TYR A 321 42.75 29.12 76.24
CA TYR A 321 43.83 29.02 77.22
C TYR A 321 43.25 28.78 78.63
N PRO A 322 43.85 27.87 79.42
CA PRO A 322 43.36 27.60 80.75
C PRO A 322 43.59 28.80 81.68
N GLY A 323 42.64 29.03 82.58
CA GLY A 323 42.54 30.28 83.36
C GLY A 323 43.77 30.62 84.21
N TYR A 324 44.62 29.65 84.55
CA TYR A 324 45.86 29.85 85.29
C TYR A 324 46.96 30.53 84.46
N ILE A 325 46.86 30.53 83.13
CA ILE A 325 47.82 31.20 82.22
C ILE A 325 47.51 32.70 82.10
N GLY A 326 46.29 33.14 82.48
CA GLY A 326 45.87 34.54 82.42
C GLY A 326 45.78 35.12 81.00
N ARG A 327 45.83 34.27 79.96
CA ARG A 327 45.65 34.65 78.57
C ARG A 327 44.20 34.53 78.15
N LYS A 328 43.78 35.39 77.22
CA LYS A 328 42.44 35.32 76.61
C LYS A 328 42.47 34.40 75.41
N ASP A 329 41.35 33.74 75.15
CA ASP A 329 41.15 32.89 73.99
C ASP A 329 41.51 33.64 72.70
N GLU A 330 42.21 32.94 71.81
CA GLU A 330 42.73 33.50 70.57
C GLU A 330 42.22 32.68 69.39
N THR A 331 41.92 33.35 68.28
CA THR A 331 41.58 32.67 67.02
C THR A 331 42.67 32.95 66.00
N LEU A 332 43.46 31.94 65.70
CA LEU A 332 44.50 31.99 64.68
C LEU A 332 43.90 31.54 63.34
N ARG A 333 44.27 32.20 62.24
CA ARG A 333 43.81 31.87 60.89
C ARG A 333 44.99 31.48 60.03
N ASN A 334 44.88 30.35 59.33
CA ASN A 334 45.86 29.86 58.35
C ASN A 334 47.29 29.70 58.88
N ILE A 335 47.46 29.39 60.18
CA ILE A 335 48.77 29.14 60.79
C ILE A 335 48.96 27.63 60.94
N GLY A 336 50.00 27.08 60.28
CA GLY A 336 50.28 25.64 60.25
C GLY A 336 51.03 25.09 61.47
N ASP A 337 51.94 25.89 62.04
CA ASP A 337 52.73 25.51 63.22
C ASP A 337 52.42 26.43 64.38
N MET A 338 52.17 25.86 65.56
CA MET A 338 51.89 26.62 66.77
C MET A 338 52.50 25.97 68.01
N LEU A 339 52.96 26.83 68.93
CA LEU A 339 53.41 26.44 70.26
C LEU A 339 52.27 26.73 71.24
N VAL A 340 51.67 25.68 71.76
CA VAL A 340 50.50 25.77 72.64
C VAL A 340 50.86 25.29 74.04
N PRO A 341 50.60 26.08 75.10
CA PRO A 341 50.81 25.64 76.47
C PRO A 341 49.96 24.40 76.81
N GLU A 342 50.46 23.55 77.70
CA GLU A 342 49.75 22.35 78.16
C GLU A 342 48.37 22.70 78.74
N GLY A 343 47.31 22.06 78.26
CA GLY A 343 45.93 22.28 78.72
C GLY A 343 45.14 23.39 78.02
N THR A 344 45.58 23.84 76.84
CA THR A 344 44.88 24.78 75.92
C THR A 344 43.98 24.06 74.91
#